data_AF-A0A5R8QLE7-F1
#
_entry.id   AF-A0A5R8QLE7-F1
#
_cell.length_a   1.000
_cell.length_b   1.000
_cell.length_c   1.000
_cell.angle_alpha   90.00
_cell.angle_beta   90.00
_cell.angle_gamma   90.00
#
_symmetry.space_group_name_H-M   'P 1'
#
loop_
_entity.id
_entity.type
_entity.pdbx_description
1 polymer ?
#
loop_
_entity_poly.entity_id
_entity_poly.type
_entity_poly.pdbx_seq_one_letter_code
_entity_poly.pdbx_strand_id
1 'polypeptide(L)' 'MLSTVLIIVLLLLLIGTLPTWPYSSEWGYGPGGLLGALLAIVVVMALIGRL' A
#
# COMPACT_ATOMS: atom_id res chain seq x y z
N MET A 1 -13.88 19.45 13.20
CA MET A 1 -13.82 18.33 12.24
C MET A 1 -12.47 18.23 11.51
N LEU A 2 -11.89 19.33 11.03
CA LEU A 2 -10.60 19.32 10.30
C LEU A 2 -9.38 18.87 11.14
N SER A 3 -9.34 19.25 12.44
CA SER A 3 -8.26 18.85 13.37
C SER A 3 -8.16 17.33 13.53
N THR A 4 -9.28 16.63 13.63
CA THR A 4 -9.33 15.17 13.74
C THR A 4 -8.77 14.49 12.49
N VAL A 5 -9.11 15.00 11.30
CA VAL A 5 -8.61 14.47 10.03
C VAL A 5 -7.09 14.64 9.94
N LEU A 6 -6.57 15.81 10.32
CA LEU A 6 -5.13 16.07 10.34
C LEU A 6 -4.38 15.10 11.27
N ILE A 7 -4.93 14.83 12.45
CA ILE A 7 -4.37 13.89 13.43
C ILE A 7 -4.34 12.46 12.87
N ILE A 8 -5.40 12.02 12.19
CA ILE A 8 -5.45 10.69 11.54
C ILE A 8 -4.37 10.57 10.46
N VAL A 9 -4.20 11.61 9.63
CA VAL A 9 -3.17 11.61 8.57
C VAL A 9 -1.76 11.52 9.18
N LEU A 10 -1.47 12.27 10.24
CA LEU A 10 -0.17 12.18 10.94
C LEU A 10 0.09 10.78 11.51
N LEU A 11 -0.93 10.15 12.09
CA LEU A 11 -0.81 8.79 12.63
C LEU A 11 -0.56 7.76 11.52
N LEU A 12 -1.24 7.88 10.37
CA LEU A 12 -1.01 7.02 9.22
C LEU A 12 0.40 7.15 8.66
N LEU A 13 0.93 8.37 8.57
CA LEU A 13 2.32 8.62 8.16
C LEU A 13 3.33 8.01 9.15
N LEU A 14 3.04 8.09 10.46
CA LEU A 14 3.88 7.49 11.48
C LEU A 14 3.86 5.96 11.40
N ILE A 15 2.70 5.35 11.17
CA ILE A 15 2.55 3.89 11.06
C ILE A 15 3.15 3.37 9.74
N GLY A 16 3.00 4.11 8.64
CA GLY A 16 3.54 3.76 7.33
C GLY A 16 5.06 3.83 7.22
N THR A 17 5.73 4.58 8.11
CA THR A 17 7.20 4.64 8.19
C THR A 17 7.81 3.57 9.09
N LEU A 18 6.99 2.88 9.89
CA LEU A 18 7.49 1.78 10.69
C LEU A 18 7.77 0.56 9.80
N PRO A 19 8.95 -0.07 9.91
CA PRO A 19 9.25 -1.34 9.25
C PRO A 19 8.49 -2.52 9.88
N THR A 20 7.31 -2.29 10.46
CA THR A 20 6.37 -3.31 10.97
C THR A 20 5.54 -3.92 9.87
N TRP A 21 5.60 -3.39 8.65
CA TRP A 21 5.21 -4.13 7.47
C TRP A 21 6.36 -5.08 7.22
N PRO A 22 6.29 -6.36 7.64
CA PRO A 22 7.34 -7.28 7.28
C PRO A 22 7.32 -7.26 5.76
N TYR A 23 8.40 -6.76 5.17
CA TYR A 23 8.70 -7.06 3.80
C TYR A 23 8.75 -8.58 3.77
N SER A 24 7.66 -9.13 3.30
CA SER A 24 7.38 -10.54 3.26
C SER A 24 8.52 -11.18 2.50
N SER A 25 9.40 -11.87 3.22
CA SER A 25 10.41 -12.76 2.64
C SER A 25 9.79 -13.92 1.83
N GLU A 26 8.47 -13.91 1.63
CA GLU A 26 7.68 -14.77 0.72
C GLU A 26 7.23 -14.04 -0.56
N TRP A 27 7.48 -12.73 -0.74
CA TRP A 27 7.30 -12.05 -2.03
C TRP A 27 8.48 -12.25 -2.99
N GLY A 28 9.47 -13.05 -2.57
CA GLY A 28 10.49 -13.55 -3.47
C GLY A 28 9.87 -14.41 -4.55
N TYR A 29 9.83 -13.90 -5.78
CA TYR A 29 9.83 -14.61 -7.08
C TYR A 29 9.16 -15.99 -7.14
N GLY A 30 8.05 -16.16 -6.41
CA GLY A 30 7.18 -17.33 -6.42
C GLY A 30 5.78 -16.91 -6.87
N PRO A 31 4.90 -17.86 -7.20
CA PRO A 31 3.65 -17.61 -7.92
C PRO A 31 2.69 -16.60 -7.26
N GLY A 32 2.88 -16.24 -5.97
CA GLY A 32 2.14 -15.17 -5.28
C GLY A 32 2.62 -13.74 -5.58
N GLY A 33 3.90 -13.52 -5.91
CA GLY A 33 4.44 -12.19 -6.23
C GLY A 33 3.90 -11.63 -7.55
N LEU A 34 3.59 -12.51 -8.50
CA LEU A 34 2.94 -12.15 -9.77
C LEU A 34 1.51 -11.64 -9.55
N LEU A 35 0.77 -12.27 -8.64
CA LEU A 35 -0.58 -11.82 -8.27
C LEU A 35 -0.54 -10.46 -7.56
N GLY A 36 0.42 -10.25 -6.66
CA GLY A 36 0.64 -8.95 -6.01
C GLY A 36 1.00 -7.85 -7.01
N ALA A 37 1.88 -8.14 -7.97
CA ALA A 37 2.23 -7.21 -9.05
C ALA A 37 1.03 -6.90 -9.95
N LEU A 38 0.24 -7.90 -10.33
CA LEU A 38 -0.99 -7.73 -11.12
C LEU A 38 -2.01 -6.84 -10.39
N LEU A 39 -2.25 -7.09 -9.10
CA LEU A 39 -3.13 -6.26 -8.28
C LEU A 39 -2.64 -4.81 -8.21
N ALA A 40 -1.33 -4.60 -8.02
CA ALA A 40 -0.76 -3.26 -8.01
C ALA A 40 -0.95 -2.54 -9.36
N ILE A 41 -0.75 -3.23 -10.49
CA ILE A 41 -0.97 -2.67 -11.83
C ILE A 41 -2.44 -2.26 -12.02
N VAL A 42 -3.39 -3.11 -11.63
CA VAL A 42 -4.83 -2.83 -11.73
C VAL A 42 -5.22 -1.62 -10.88
N VAL A 43 -4.70 -1.53 -9.65
CA VAL A 43 -4.94 -0.38 -8.77
C VAL A 43 -4.38 0.91 -9.39
N VAL A 44 -3.18 0.88 -9.96
CA VAL A 44 -2.59 2.04 -10.65
C VAL A 44 -3.43 2.44 -11.86
N MET A 45 -3.89 1.48 -12.68
CA MET A 45 -4.80 1.77 -13.79
C MET A 45 -6.11 2.40 -13.33
N ALA A 46 -6.72 1.88 -12.27
CA ALA A 46 -7.94 2.42 -11.69
C ALA A 46 -7.77 3.86 -11.16
N LEU A 47 -6.64 4.14 -10.49
CA LEU A 47 -6.36 5.48 -9.93
C LEU A 47 -6.08 6.53 -11.01
N ILE A 48 -5.51 6.14 -12.15
CA ILE A 48 -5.28 7.04 -13.30
C ILE A 48 -6.56 7.17 -14.16
N GLY A 49 -7.65 6.47 -13.82
CA GLY A 49 -8.90 6.47 -14.59
C GLY A 49 -8.76 5.78 -15.95
N ARG A 50 -7.84 4.83 -16.05
CA ARG A 50 -7.56 4.03 -17.26
C ARG A 50 -8.09 2.59 -17.17
N LEU A 51 -8.98 2.35 -16.22
CA LEU A 51 -9.80 1.14 -16.13
C LEU A 51 -11.15 1.42 -16.79
#